data_AF-A0A060X8H4-F1
#
_entry.id   AF-A0A060X8H4-F1
#
_cell.length_a   1.000
_cell.length_b   1.000
_cell.length_c   1.000
_cell.angle_alpha   90.00
_cell.angle_beta   90.00
_cell.angle_gamma   90.00
#
_symmetry.space_group_name_H-M   'P 1'
#
loop_
_entity.id
_entity.type
_entity.pdbx_description
1 polymer ?
#
loop_
_entity_poly.entity_id
_entity_poly.type
_entity_poly.pdbx_seq_one_letter_code
_entity_poly.pdbx_strand_id
1 'polypeptide(L)'
;MSLHGAAKIFSDSENKDQEREVCFVDIAYDEIPERYYKESEDLRYFKSEKTSRGMLQEGWRDTQEPIMCSYKLVTVKFEVWGLQTRVEQFVHKVVRDVLLLGHRQAFAWVDEWIDMNLDDVREYEKSMHEQTNIKVCHEQQEHSTNSPSLDDIEIHDKAST
;
A
#
# COMPACT_ATOMS: atom_id res chain seq x y z
N MET A 1 -16.86 18.69 0.00
CA MET A 1 -16.66 18.22 -1.40
C MET A 1 -17.72 17.15 -1.68
N SER A 2 -18.70 17.38 -2.56
CA SER A 2 -19.83 16.43 -2.72
C SER A 2 -19.38 15.15 -3.42
N LEU A 3 -19.48 14.01 -2.73
CA LEU A 3 -19.13 12.67 -3.22
C LEU A 3 -20.01 12.17 -4.38
N HIS A 4 -21.07 12.90 -4.73
CA HIS A 4 -22.05 12.53 -5.75
C HIS A 4 -21.49 12.50 -7.19
N GLY A 5 -20.25 12.95 -7.41
CA GLY A 5 -19.59 12.94 -8.73
C GLY A 5 -18.50 11.88 -8.91
N ALA A 6 -18.13 11.12 -7.86
CA ALA A 6 -16.96 10.24 -7.89
C ALA A 6 -17.02 9.19 -9.01
N ALA A 7 -18.21 8.65 -9.29
CA ALA A 7 -18.41 7.61 -10.29
C ALA A 7 -18.14 8.06 -11.74
N LYS A 8 -18.12 9.37 -12.01
CA LYS A 8 -18.02 9.94 -13.38
C LYS A 8 -16.70 10.67 -13.67
N ILE A 9 -15.72 10.56 -12.78
CA ILE A 9 -14.43 11.24 -12.95
C ILE A 9 -13.62 10.67 -14.11
N PHE A 10 -13.77 9.37 -14.36
CA PHE A 10 -13.13 8.70 -15.49
C PHE A 10 -14.15 8.59 -16.61
N SER A 11 -13.92 9.30 -17.71
CA SER A 11 -14.77 9.28 -18.90
C SER A 11 -14.66 7.94 -19.62
N ASP A 12 -15.49 6.98 -19.25
CA ASP A 12 -15.68 5.71 -19.93
C ASP A 12 -17.13 5.57 -20.44
N SER A 13 -17.43 4.53 -21.21
CA SER A 13 -18.80 4.25 -21.67
C SER A 13 -19.75 4.03 -20.48
N GLU A 14 -20.98 4.58 -20.54
CA GLU A 14 -21.98 4.52 -19.46
C GLU A 14 -22.25 3.12 -18.90
N ASN A 15 -22.11 2.06 -19.71
CA ASN A 15 -22.26 0.67 -19.26
C ASN A 15 -21.16 0.22 -18.27
N LYS A 16 -19.92 0.72 -18.43
CA LYS A 16 -18.82 0.42 -17.51
C LYS A 16 -18.96 1.15 -16.18
N ASP A 17 -19.73 2.24 -16.14
CA ASP A 17 -19.97 3.00 -14.91
C ASP A 17 -20.95 2.29 -13.98
N GLN A 18 -21.87 1.49 -14.52
CA GLN A 18 -22.88 0.77 -13.74
C GLN A 18 -22.30 -0.45 -12.99
N GLU A 19 -21.19 -1.01 -13.47
CA GLU A 19 -20.48 -2.14 -12.82
C GLU A 19 -19.41 -1.68 -11.82
N ARG A 20 -19.16 -0.38 -11.68
CA ARG A 20 -18.13 0.15 -10.78
C ARG A 20 -18.60 0.16 -9.34
N GLU A 21 -17.84 -0.48 -8.47
CA GLU A 21 -17.94 -0.30 -7.03
C GLU A 21 -17.10 0.91 -6.59
N VAL A 22 -17.71 1.83 -5.85
CA VAL A 22 -17.00 2.96 -5.23
C VAL A 22 -16.64 2.58 -3.80
N CYS A 23 -15.36 2.45 -3.52
CA CYS A 23 -14.84 2.17 -2.19
C CYS A 23 -14.19 3.42 -1.60
N PHE A 24 -14.81 3.97 -0.54
CA PHE A 24 -14.22 5.08 0.21
C PHE A 24 -13.18 4.54 1.20
N VAL A 25 -12.06 5.25 1.29
CA VAL A 25 -10.98 4.96 2.24
C VAL A 25 -10.93 6.08 3.28
N ASP A 26 -11.00 5.71 4.56
CA ASP A 26 -10.82 6.61 5.70
C ASP A 26 -9.46 6.39 6.36
N ILE A 27 -8.52 7.28 6.08
CA ILE A 27 -7.15 7.20 6.60
C ILE A 27 -7.07 7.34 8.13
N ALA A 28 -8.12 7.81 8.81
CA ALA A 28 -8.15 7.92 10.27
C ALA A 28 -8.89 6.75 10.91
N TYR A 29 -10.04 6.36 10.36
CA TYR A 29 -10.97 5.45 11.05
C TYR A 29 -11.17 4.08 10.41
N ASP A 30 -10.68 3.83 9.19
CA ASP A 30 -10.71 2.48 8.65
C ASP A 30 -9.72 1.59 9.42
N GLU A 31 -10.17 0.36 9.70
CA GLU A 31 -9.38 -0.68 10.34
C GLU A 31 -8.16 -1.05 9.48
N ILE A 32 -7.02 -1.23 10.15
CA ILE A 32 -5.82 -1.86 9.56
C ILE A 32 -5.50 -3.13 10.35
N PRO A 33 -4.89 -4.14 9.71
CA PRO A 33 -4.39 -5.30 10.44
C PRO A 33 -3.43 -4.87 11.55
N GLU A 34 -3.62 -5.39 12.77
CA GLU A 34 -2.85 -5.02 13.97
C GLU A 34 -1.34 -5.07 13.76
N ARG A 35 -0.84 -6.04 12.99
CA ARG A 35 0.60 -6.17 12.66
C ARG A 35 1.19 -4.96 11.92
N TYR A 36 0.36 -4.12 11.32
CA TYR A 36 0.77 -2.90 10.63
C TYR A 36 0.46 -1.64 11.43
N TYR A 37 -0.21 -1.75 12.59
CA TYR A 37 -0.49 -0.60 13.44
C TYR A 37 0.80 -0.09 14.07
N LYS A 38 0.98 1.24 14.01
CA LYS A 38 2.01 1.97 14.76
C LYS A 38 1.37 3.20 15.35
N GLU A 39 1.59 3.44 16.63
CA GLU A 39 1.07 4.62 17.33
C GLU A 39 1.52 5.92 16.67
N SER A 40 2.76 5.98 16.16
CA SER A 40 3.30 7.12 15.42
C SER A 40 2.59 7.40 14.09
N GLU A 41 1.84 6.43 13.56
CA GLU A 41 1.09 6.54 12.30
C GLU A 41 -0.43 6.64 12.54
N ASP A 42 -0.88 6.72 13.81
CA ASP A 42 -2.29 6.88 14.14
C ASP A 42 -2.73 8.33 14.03
N LEU A 43 -3.48 8.64 12.98
CA LEU A 43 -3.91 10.01 12.66
C LEU A 43 -4.92 10.60 13.65
N ARG A 44 -5.50 9.78 14.53
CA ARG A 44 -6.37 10.24 15.61
C ARG A 44 -5.59 10.92 16.73
N TYR A 45 -4.28 10.67 16.80
CA TYR A 45 -3.38 11.20 17.83
C TYR A 45 -2.18 11.95 17.25
N PHE A 46 -1.82 11.69 16.00
CA PHE A 46 -0.78 12.42 15.30
C PHE A 46 -1.18 13.87 15.04
N LYS A 47 -0.24 14.78 15.31
CA LYS A 47 -0.31 16.19 14.92
C LYS A 47 1.06 16.62 14.39
N SER A 48 1.07 17.16 13.19
CA SER A 48 2.28 17.68 12.55
C SER A 48 2.79 18.92 13.26
N GLU A 49 4.10 18.97 13.50
CA GLU A 49 4.78 20.13 14.09
C GLU A 49 4.93 21.26 13.07
N LYS A 50 5.23 20.92 11.80
CA LYS A 50 5.49 21.92 10.75
C LYS A 50 4.22 22.56 10.20
N THR A 51 3.13 21.80 10.12
CA THR A 51 1.88 22.24 9.48
C THR A 51 0.73 22.44 10.47
N SER A 52 0.89 22.01 11.72
CA SER A 52 -0.17 21.98 12.74
C SER A 52 -1.40 21.14 12.37
N ARG A 53 -1.36 20.36 11.28
CA ARG A 53 -2.44 19.48 10.83
C ARG A 53 -2.57 18.24 11.70
N GLY A 54 -3.78 17.70 11.80
CA GLY A 54 -4.14 16.68 12.78
C GLY A 54 -4.38 17.31 14.17
N MET A 55 -4.87 16.59 15.16
CA MET A 55 -5.39 15.23 15.18
C MET A 55 -6.71 15.10 14.40
N LEU A 56 -6.87 14.04 13.61
CA LEU A 56 -8.09 13.83 12.81
C LEU A 56 -9.21 13.22 13.68
N GLN A 57 -10.25 14.02 13.92
CA GLN A 57 -11.45 13.60 14.67
C GLN A 57 -12.50 12.98 13.74
N GLU A 58 -13.53 12.36 14.30
CA GLU A 58 -14.64 11.82 13.51
C GLU A 58 -15.30 12.94 12.70
N GLY A 59 -15.55 12.69 11.41
CA GLY A 59 -16.01 13.73 10.48
C GLY A 59 -14.91 14.71 10.03
N TRP A 60 -13.62 14.40 10.21
CA TRP A 60 -12.49 15.27 9.80
C TRP A 60 -12.59 15.79 8.37
N ARG A 61 -13.20 15.04 7.45
CA ARG A 61 -13.35 15.44 6.03
C ARG A 61 -14.10 16.77 5.86
N ASP A 62 -14.94 17.15 6.80
CA ASP A 62 -15.72 18.39 6.75
C ASP A 62 -15.06 19.56 7.50
N THR A 63 -13.97 19.30 8.25
CA THR A 63 -13.33 20.29 9.13
C THR A 63 -11.89 20.61 8.76
N GLN A 64 -11.24 19.78 7.93
CA GLN A 64 -9.84 19.98 7.53
C GLN A 64 -9.72 20.77 6.22
N GLU A 65 -8.84 21.77 6.22
CA GLU A 65 -8.44 22.55 5.05
C GLU A 65 -6.91 22.75 5.06
N PRO A 66 -6.19 22.58 3.95
CA PRO A 66 -6.68 22.16 2.64
C PRO A 66 -7.00 20.66 2.59
N ILE A 67 -8.02 20.29 1.81
CA ILE A 67 -8.35 18.89 1.53
C ILE A 67 -8.29 18.58 0.04
N MET A 68 -7.72 17.42 -0.28
CA MET A 68 -7.72 16.86 -1.64
C MET A 68 -8.30 15.45 -1.61
N CYS A 69 -8.74 14.98 -2.77
CA CYS A 69 -9.19 13.61 -2.97
C CYS A 69 -8.42 12.99 -4.13
N SER A 70 -7.89 11.79 -3.93
CA SER A 70 -7.30 11.00 -5.01
C SER A 70 -8.28 9.91 -5.43
N TYR A 71 -8.65 9.90 -6.70
CA TYR A 71 -9.48 8.86 -7.29
C TYR A 71 -8.56 7.84 -7.97
N LYS A 72 -8.60 6.59 -7.50
CA LYS A 72 -7.80 5.49 -8.04
C LYS A 72 -8.73 4.48 -8.72
N LEU A 73 -8.78 4.50 -10.05
CA LEU A 73 -9.49 3.47 -10.81
C LEU A 73 -8.64 2.20 -10.84
N VAL A 74 -9.14 1.13 -10.24
CA VAL A 74 -8.47 -0.17 -10.18
C VAL A 74 -9.23 -1.15 -11.05
N THR A 75 -8.54 -1.79 -11.99
CA THR A 75 -9.08 -2.87 -12.82
C THR A 75 -8.18 -4.08 -12.65
N VAL A 76 -8.76 -5.20 -12.22
CA VAL A 76 -8.06 -6.48 -12.08
C VAL A 76 -8.62 -7.45 -13.12
N LYS A 77 -7.73 -8.21 -13.75
CA LYS A 77 -8.09 -9.23 -14.72
C LYS A 77 -7.30 -10.51 -14.42
N PHE A 78 -8.00 -11.62 -14.16
CA PHE A 78 -7.39 -12.91 -13.86
C PHE A 78 -8.12 -14.06 -14.56
N GLU A 79 -7.61 -14.50 -15.71
CA GLU A 79 -8.28 -15.47 -16.60
C GLU A 79 -7.90 -16.93 -16.28
N VAL A 80 -8.17 -17.38 -15.06
CA VAL A 80 -7.99 -18.79 -14.67
C VAL A 80 -9.32 -19.40 -14.29
N TRP A 81 -9.66 -20.50 -14.97
CA TRP A 81 -10.91 -21.21 -14.75
C TRP A 81 -11.06 -21.66 -13.29
N GLY A 82 -12.23 -21.39 -12.70
CA GLY A 82 -12.54 -21.73 -11.31
C GLY A 82 -11.89 -20.82 -10.25
N LEU A 83 -11.01 -19.89 -10.62
CA LEU A 83 -10.29 -19.02 -9.67
C LEU A 83 -10.48 -17.52 -9.92
N GLN A 84 -10.95 -17.10 -11.10
CA GLN A 84 -11.14 -15.70 -11.50
C GLN A 84 -11.70 -14.81 -10.38
N THR A 85 -12.98 -14.99 -10.01
CA THR A 85 -13.67 -14.10 -9.06
C THR A 85 -12.96 -14.02 -7.71
N ARG A 86 -12.52 -15.16 -7.18
CA ARG A 86 -11.87 -15.22 -5.86
C ARG A 86 -10.55 -14.45 -5.86
N VAL A 87 -9.75 -14.60 -6.92
CA VAL A 87 -8.45 -13.93 -7.03
C VAL A 87 -8.63 -12.45 -7.32
N GLU A 88 -9.53 -12.06 -8.22
CA GLU A 88 -9.80 -10.66 -8.53
C GLU A 88 -10.28 -9.89 -7.29
N GLN A 89 -11.24 -10.45 -6.54
CA GLN A 89 -11.70 -9.86 -5.27
C GLN A 89 -10.59 -9.76 -4.22
N PHE A 90 -9.75 -10.80 -4.11
CA PHE A 90 -8.61 -10.78 -3.20
C PHE A 90 -7.63 -9.65 -3.56
N VAL A 91 -7.29 -9.48 -4.84
CA VAL A 91 -6.39 -8.41 -5.28
C VAL A 91 -7.00 -7.04 -5.01
N HIS A 92 -8.30 -6.83 -5.27
CA HIS A 92 -8.97 -5.58 -4.92
C HIS A 92 -8.88 -5.26 -3.42
N LYS A 93 -9.06 -6.26 -2.55
CA LYS A 93 -8.87 -6.09 -1.10
C LYS A 93 -7.43 -5.70 -0.75
N VAL A 94 -6.45 -6.39 -1.32
CA VAL A 94 -5.02 -6.07 -1.09
C VAL A 94 -4.69 -4.65 -1.56
N VAL A 95 -5.19 -4.24 -2.73
CA VAL A 95 -4.98 -2.87 -3.24
C VAL A 95 -5.62 -1.84 -2.32
N ARG A 96 -6.83 -2.09 -1.81
CA ARG A 96 -7.47 -1.22 -0.80
C ARG A 96 -6.60 -1.08 0.45
N ASP A 97 -6.10 -2.18 0.98
CA ASP A 97 -5.29 -2.19 2.22
C ASP A 97 -3.97 -1.44 2.02
N VAL A 98 -3.29 -1.63 0.87
CA VAL A 98 -2.07 -0.90 0.51
C VAL A 98 -2.34 0.61 0.38
N LEU A 99 -3.43 0.99 -0.27
CA LEU A 99 -3.80 2.40 -0.42
C LEU A 99 -4.15 3.02 0.94
N LEU A 100 -4.89 2.34 1.80
CA LEU A 100 -5.21 2.82 3.14
C LEU A 100 -3.94 3.06 3.97
N LEU A 101 -3.07 2.04 4.06
CA LEU A 101 -1.84 2.13 4.85
C LEU A 101 -0.90 3.21 4.30
N GLY A 102 -0.70 3.25 2.98
CA GLY A 102 0.19 4.22 2.35
C GLY A 102 -0.27 5.67 2.53
N HIS A 103 -1.58 5.95 2.43
CA HIS A 103 -2.07 7.32 2.66
C HIS A 103 -2.06 7.71 4.13
N ARG A 104 -2.27 6.75 5.05
CA ARG A 104 -2.08 6.98 6.49
C ARG A 104 -0.64 7.38 6.81
N GLN A 105 0.33 6.63 6.27
CA GLN A 105 1.76 6.92 6.38
C GLN A 105 2.13 8.26 5.76
N ALA A 106 1.65 8.55 4.54
CA ALA A 106 1.93 9.82 3.87
C ALA A 106 1.49 11.03 4.71
N PHE A 107 0.35 10.94 5.41
CA PHE A 107 -0.09 12.01 6.32
C PHE A 107 0.76 12.06 7.60
N ALA A 108 1.02 10.91 8.23
CA ALA A 108 1.80 10.84 9.46
C ALA A 108 3.25 11.31 9.27
N TRP A 109 3.82 11.13 8.08
CA TRP A 109 5.18 11.54 7.74
C TRP A 109 5.26 12.91 7.08
N VAL A 110 4.19 13.72 7.14
CA VAL A 110 4.16 15.05 6.51
C VAL A 110 5.33 15.94 6.93
N ASP A 111 5.76 15.86 8.19
CA ASP A 111 6.89 16.66 8.67
C ASP A 111 8.23 16.25 8.02
N GLU A 112 8.34 15.03 7.49
CA GLU A 112 9.54 14.55 6.81
C GLU A 112 9.64 15.09 5.38
N TRP A 113 8.51 15.20 4.66
CA TRP A 113 8.51 15.50 3.22
C TRP A 113 8.00 16.89 2.84
N ILE A 114 7.30 17.62 3.72
CA ILE A 114 6.61 18.88 3.34
C ILE A 114 7.56 19.98 2.83
N ASP A 115 8.81 19.99 3.28
CA ASP A 115 9.82 20.98 2.88
C ASP A 115 10.71 20.51 1.72
N MET A 116 10.50 19.29 1.21
CA MET A 116 11.30 18.75 0.11
C MET A 116 10.93 19.45 -1.20
N ASN A 117 11.96 19.88 -1.93
CA ASN A 117 11.80 20.29 -3.32
C ASN A 117 11.91 19.06 -4.26
N LEU A 118 11.67 19.25 -5.56
CA LEU A 118 11.72 18.16 -6.53
C LEU A 118 13.11 17.51 -6.68
N ASP A 119 14.19 18.26 -6.46
CA ASP A 119 15.54 17.71 -6.51
C ASP A 119 15.85 16.85 -5.28
N ASP A 120 15.36 17.26 -4.09
CA ASP A 120 15.43 16.43 -2.88
C ASP A 120 14.68 15.10 -3.08
N VAL A 121 13.50 15.16 -3.71
CA VAL A 121 12.70 13.96 -4.03
C VAL A 121 13.46 13.03 -4.97
N ARG A 122 14.07 13.57 -6.04
CA ARG A 122 14.85 12.77 -7.00
C ARG A 122 16.05 12.09 -6.35
N GLU A 123 16.77 12.80 -5.48
CA GLU A 123 17.91 12.22 -4.77
C GLU A 123 17.46 11.14 -3.78
N TYR A 124 16.34 11.36 -3.08
CA TYR A 124 15.74 10.36 -2.20
C TYR A 124 15.33 9.10 -2.98
N GLU A 125 14.64 9.24 -4.10
CA GLU A 125 14.23 8.12 -4.97
C GLU A 125 15.46 7.33 -5.45
N LYS A 126 16.52 8.02 -5.88
CA LYS A 126 17.78 7.40 -6.30
C LYS A 126 18.42 6.61 -5.17
N SER A 127 18.57 7.20 -3.98
CA SER A 127 19.16 6.54 -2.82
C SER A 127 18.36 5.31 -2.38
N MET A 128 17.02 5.43 -2.35
CA MET A 128 16.14 4.31 -1.99
C MET A 128 16.16 3.19 -3.02
N HIS A 129 16.25 3.52 -4.30
CA HIS A 129 16.41 2.55 -5.36
C HIS A 129 17.71 1.75 -5.20
N GLU A 130 18.84 2.43 -4.99
CA GLU A 130 20.14 1.80 -4.78
C GLU A 130 20.14 0.89 -3.53
N GLN A 131 19.64 1.38 -2.40
CA GLN A 131 19.56 0.59 -1.16
C GLN A 131 18.66 -0.64 -1.29
N THR A 132 17.52 -0.51 -1.99
CA THR A 132 16.62 -1.63 -2.25
C THR A 132 17.30 -2.69 -3.09
N ASN A 133 18.00 -2.29 -4.16
CA ASN A 133 18.74 -3.21 -5.02
C ASN A 133 19.82 -3.97 -4.25
N ILE A 134 20.56 -3.30 -3.35
CA ILE A 134 21.57 -3.94 -2.50
C ILE A 134 20.94 -5.01 -1.61
N LYS A 135 19.82 -4.70 -0.94
CA LYS A 135 19.13 -5.64 -0.05
C LYS A 135 18.63 -6.87 -0.80
N VAL A 136 17.97 -6.69 -1.93
CA VAL A 136 17.45 -7.80 -2.75
C VAL A 136 18.60 -8.70 -3.24
N CYS A 137 19.71 -8.12 -3.70
CA CYS A 137 20.88 -8.90 -4.12
C CYS A 137 21.53 -9.67 -2.96
N HIS A 138 21.61 -9.07 -1.76
CA HIS A 138 22.20 -9.71 -0.58
C HIS A 138 21.34 -10.88 -0.07
N GLU A 139 20.02 -10.67 0.02
CA GLU A 139 19.07 -11.73 0.41
C GLU A 139 19.11 -12.92 -0.57
N GLN A 140 19.29 -12.67 -1.86
CA GLN A 140 19.47 -13.74 -2.86
C GLN A 140 20.76 -14.54 -2.66
N GLN A 141 21.85 -13.89 -2.23
CA GLN A 141 23.11 -14.58 -1.95
C GLN A 141 23.02 -15.44 -0.69
N GLU A 142 22.49 -14.92 0.41
CA GLU A 142 22.31 -15.69 1.66
C GLU A 142 21.40 -16.91 1.45
N HIS A 143 20.35 -16.77 0.64
CA HIS A 143 19.44 -17.88 0.36
C HIS A 143 20.06 -18.95 -0.55
N SER A 144 21.04 -18.57 -1.39
CA SER A 144 21.79 -19.50 -2.26
C SER A 144 22.92 -20.22 -1.52
N THR A 145 23.52 -19.61 -0.51
CA THR A 145 24.58 -20.24 0.31
C THR A 145 24.04 -21.13 1.42
N ASN A 146 22.79 -20.92 1.86
CA ASN A 146 22.16 -21.70 2.93
C ASN A 146 21.27 -22.85 2.43
N SER A 147 21.05 -22.98 1.12
CA SER A 147 20.47 -24.19 0.52
C SER A 147 21.52 -25.30 0.50
N PRO A 148 21.25 -26.50 1.05
CA PRO A 148 22.21 -27.61 0.99
C PRO A 148 22.47 -27.94 -0.48
N SER A 149 23.74 -28.12 -0.84
CA SER A 149 24.09 -28.51 -2.19
C SER A 149 23.52 -29.90 -2.47
N LEU A 150 23.11 -30.18 -3.71
CA LEU A 150 22.71 -31.54 -4.12
C LEU A 150 23.84 -32.57 -3.93
N ASP A 151 25.07 -32.11 -3.72
CA ASP A 151 26.26 -32.93 -3.44
C ASP A 151 26.35 -33.36 -1.96
N ASP A 152 25.57 -32.77 -1.05
CA ASP A 152 25.57 -33.09 0.40
C ASP A 152 24.53 -34.15 0.81
N ILE A 153 23.74 -34.68 -0.13
CA ILE A 153 22.75 -35.73 0.14
C ILE A 153 23.45 -37.10 0.03
N GLU A 154 24.10 -37.53 1.11
CA GLU A 154 24.57 -38.92 1.26
C GLU A 154 23.36 -39.85 1.37
N ILE A 155 23.08 -40.61 0.30
CA ILE A 155 22.07 -41.68 0.30
C ILE A 155 22.61 -42.83 1.16
N HIS A 156 22.21 -42.84 2.43
CA HIS A 156 22.48 -43.96 3.32
C HIS A 156 21.52 -45.11 3.01
N ASP A 157 21.91 -45.95 2.06
CA ASP A 157 21.23 -47.22 1.81
C ASP A 157 21.38 -48.13 3.04
N LYS A 158 20.29 -48.33 3.80
CA LYS A 158 20.22 -49.37 4.81
C LYS A 158 19.38 -50.53 4.28
N ALA A 159 20.07 -51.53 3.75
CA ALA A 159 19.55 -52.89 3.65
C ALA A 159 19.56 -53.57 5.03
N SER A 160 18.38 -53.92 5.53
CA SER A 160 18.07 -55.00 6.50
C SER A 160 16.55 -54.94 6.70
N THR A 161 15.75 -55.96 6.41
CA THR A 161 15.95 -57.43 6.43
C THR A 161 15.11 -58.06 5.32
#